data_AF-A0A026W069-F1
#
_entry.id   AF-A0A026W069-F1
#
_cell.length_a   1.000
_cell.length_b   1.000
_cell.length_c   1.000
_cell.angle_alpha   90.00
_cell.angle_beta   90.00
_cell.angle_gamma   90.00
#
_symmetry.space_group_name_H-M   'P 1'
#
loop_
_entity.id
_entity.type
_entity.pdbx_description
1 polymer ?
#
loop_
_entity_poly.entity_id
_entity_poly.type
_entity_poly.pdbx_seq_one_letter_code
_entity_poly.pdbx_strand_id
1 'polypeptide(L)' 'DMNVCDNFLWSYLIDKVFSKDPKPRNLDQLRQAITEEFNNIPQKMIAAACRGTAERCNQLIEMEGHSIQIRVVDRR' A
#
# COMPACT_ATOMS: atom_id res chain seq x y z
N ASP A 1 -9.91 -2.56 -4.36
CA ASP A 1 -9.05 -3.75 -4.15
C ASP A 1 -8.12 -4.10 -5.30
N MET A 2 -8.48 -3.86 -6.57
CA MET A 2 -7.65 -4.31 -7.71
C MET A 2 -6.52 -3.36 -8.11
N ASN A 3 -6.66 -2.07 -7.84
CA ASN A 3 -5.62 -1.09 -8.15
C ASN A 3 -4.41 -1.29 -7.22
N VAL A 4 -3.25 -1.59 -7.79
CA VAL A 4 -1.98 -1.78 -7.07
C VAL A 4 -1.61 -0.54 -6.25
N CYS A 5 -1.95 0.65 -6.74
CA CYS A 5 -1.71 1.88 -5.99
C CYS A 5 -2.54 1.91 -4.69
N ASP A 6 -3.80 1.51 -4.75
CA ASP A 6 -4.71 1.57 -3.60
C ASP A 6 -4.46 0.43 -2.60
N ASN A 7 -4.18 -0.77 -3.12
CA ASN A 7 -4.05 -1.98 -2.29
C ASN A 7 -2.64 -2.25 -1.75
N PHE A 8 -1.64 -1.51 -2.25
CA PHE A 8 -0.25 -1.69 -1.84
C PHE A 8 0.42 -0.34 -1.59
N LEU A 9 0.51 0.53 -2.62
CA LEU A 9 1.34 1.73 -2.54
C LEU A 9 0.90 2.66 -1.41
N TRP A 10 -0.38 3.03 -1.40
CA TRP A 10 -0.90 3.96 -0.40
C TRP A 10 -0.88 3.37 1.01
N SER A 11 -1.22 2.10 1.18
CA SER A 11 -1.11 1.42 2.48
C SER A 11 0.33 1.37 2.99
N TYR A 12 1.30 1.09 2.12
CA TYR A 12 2.72 1.09 2.45
C TYR A 12 3.20 2.48 2.87
N LEU A 13 2.89 3.51 2.07
CA LEU A 13 3.32 4.88 2.33
C LEU A 13 2.72 5.42 3.64
N ILE A 14 1.44 5.16 3.91
CA ILE A 14 0.80 5.55 5.17
C ILE A 14 1.54 4.90 6.35
N ASP A 15 1.76 3.58 6.30
CA ASP A 15 2.44 2.88 7.39
C ASP A 15 3.86 3.43 7.64
N LYS A 16 4.66 3.63 6.58
CA LYS A 16 6.04 4.08 6.71
C LYS A 16 6.16 5.54 7.11
N VAL A 17 5.41 6.43 6.47
CA VAL A 17 5.48 7.88 6.74
C VAL A 17 5.02 8.19 8.17
N PHE A 18 3.95 7.55 8.65
CA PHE A 18 3.45 7.77 10.01
C PHE A 18 4.17 6.97 11.09
N SER A 19 5.04 6.03 10.71
CA SER A 19 5.97 5.36 11.63
C SER A 19 7.30 6.09 11.80
N LYS A 20 7.59 7.15 11.02
CA LYS A 20 8.79 7.98 11.20
C LYS A 20 8.77 8.69 12.56
N ASP A 21 9.95 8.84 13.16
CA ASP A 21 10.18 9.67 14.34
C ASP A 21 11.34 10.66 14.07
N PRO A 22 11.09 11.99 14.05
CA PRO A 22 9.81 12.65 14.29
C PRO A 22 8.81 12.47 13.14
N LYS A 23 7.52 12.38 13.48
CA LYS A 23 6.43 12.39 12.50
C LYS A 23 6.36 13.74 11.78
N PRO A 24 6.00 13.77 10.47
CA PRO A 24 5.77 15.02 9.75
C PRO A 24 4.68 15.87 10.41
N ARG A 25 4.95 17.18 10.58
CA ARG A 25 4.03 18.13 11.25
C ARG A 25 3.49 19.21 10.32
N ASN A 26 3.94 19.25 9.07
CA ASN A 26 3.45 20.17 8.05
C ASN A 26 3.48 19.53 6.66
N LEU A 27 2.89 20.22 5.67
CA LEU A 27 2.74 19.70 4.31
C LEU A 27 4.08 19.48 3.59
N ASP A 28 5.09 20.31 3.84
CA ASP A 28 6.39 20.17 3.20
C ASP A 28 7.15 18.96 3.73
N GLN A 29 7.13 18.74 5.06
CA GLN A 29 7.67 17.54 5.69
C GLN A 29 6.93 16.28 5.23
N LEU A 30 5.60 16.36 5.08
CA LEU A 30 4.80 15.24 4.59
C LEU A 30 5.17 14.90 3.14
N ARG A 31 5.26 15.91 2.27
CA ARG A 31 5.69 15.75 0.87
C ARG A 31 7.05 15.08 0.80
N GLN A 32 8.02 15.61 1.56
CA GLN A 32 9.38 15.06 1.60
C GLN A 32 9.38 13.60 2.07
N ALA A 33 8.70 13.29 3.17
CA ALA A 33 8.64 11.94 3.71
C ALA A 33 8.02 10.95 2.72
N ILE A 34 6.95 11.34 2.01
CA ILE A 34 6.34 10.50 0.96
C ILE A 34 7.33 10.25 -0.17
N THR A 35 8.03 11.29 -0.66
CA THR A 35 9.01 11.16 -1.74
C THR A 35 10.17 10.25 -1.35
N GLU A 36 10.70 10.40 -0.13
CA GLU A 36 11.76 9.53 0.40
C GLU A 36 11.30 8.07 0.48
N GLU A 37 10.15 7.81 1.11
CA GLU A 37 9.65 6.45 1.26
C GLU A 37 9.29 5.81 -0.08
N PHE A 38 8.76 6.58 -1.03
CA PHE A 38 8.49 6.11 -2.39
C PHE A 38 9.77 5.68 -3.11
N ASN A 39 10.83 6.49 -3.03
CA ASN A 39 12.12 6.18 -3.66
C ASN A 39 12.83 5.00 -2.99
N ASN A 40 12.52 4.75 -1.70
CA ASN A 40 13.06 3.61 -0.96
C ASN A 40 12.32 2.30 -1.25
N ILE A 41 11.20 2.30 -1.99
CA ILE A 41 10.47 1.06 -2.31
C ILE A 41 11.35 0.18 -3.21
N PRO A 42 11.74 -1.02 -2.77
CA PRO A 42 12.50 -1.93 -3.61
C PRO A 42 11.70 -2.33 -4.86
N GLN A 43 12.31 -2.28 -6.04
CA GLN A 43 11.68 -2.69 -7.31
C GLN A 43 11.08 -4.11 -7.23
N LYS A 44 11.71 -5.02 -6.48
CA LYS A 44 11.18 -6.37 -6.22
C LYS A 44 9.81 -6.37 -5.53
N MET A 45 9.54 -5.42 -4.64
CA MET A 45 8.25 -5.29 -3.96
C MET A 45 7.18 -4.77 -4.92
N ILE A 46 7.51 -3.77 -5.75
CA ILE A 46 6.62 -3.26 -6.79
C ILE A 46 6.24 -4.39 -7.76
N ALA A 47 7.25 -5.14 -8.24
CA ALA A 47 7.03 -6.26 -9.15
C ALA A 47 6.17 -7.36 -8.50
N ALA A 48 6.37 -7.65 -7.22
CA ALA A 48 5.53 -8.61 -6.48
C ALA A 48 4.08 -8.12 -6.36
N ALA A 49 3.87 -6.84 -6.02
CA ALA A 49 2.55 -6.24 -5.91
C ALA A 49 1.79 -6.29 -7.25
N CYS A 50 2.47 -6.00 -8.37
CA CYS A 50 1.90 -6.12 -9.71
C CYS A 50 1.57 -7.57 -10.09
N ARG A 51 2.43 -8.54 -9.76
CA ARG A 51 2.14 -9.97 -10.00
C ARG A 51 0.94 -10.46 -9.20
N GLY A 52 0.79 -9.99 -7.96
CA GLY A 52 -0.35 -10.31 -7.10
C GLY A 52 -1.70 -9.84 -7.65
N THR A 53 -1.74 -9.01 -8.69
CA THR A 53 -2.99 -8.63 -9.37
C THR A 53 -3.67 -9.86 -9.99
N ALA A 54 -2.91 -10.80 -10.56
CA ALA A 54 -3.49 -12.01 -11.15
C ALA A 54 -4.16 -12.89 -10.08
N GLU A 55 -3.50 -13.05 -8.92
CA GLU A 55 -4.04 -13.79 -7.77
C GLU A 55 -5.32 -13.12 -7.24
N ARG A 56 -5.36 -11.79 -7.19
CA ARG A 56 -6.56 -11.04 -6.80
C ARG A 56 -7.70 -11.18 -7.81
N CYS A 57 -7.41 -11.23 -9.11
CA CYS A 57 -8.44 -11.53 -10.11
C CYS A 57 -9.08 -12.90 -9.83
N ASN A 58 -8.26 -13.91 -9.55
CA ASN A 58 -8.75 -15.25 -9.25
C ASN A 58 -9.61 -15.27 -7.98
N GLN A 59 -9.17 -14.56 -6.93
CA GLN A 59 -9.95 -14.42 -5.69
C GLN A 59 -11.31 -13.75 -5.95
N LEU A 60 -11.37 -12.71 -6.78
CA LEU A 60 -12.65 -12.09 -7.15
C LEU A 60 -13.56 -13.06 -7.90
N ILE A 61 -13.01 -13.89 -8.80
CA ILE A 61 -13.78 -14.90 -9.53
C ILE A 61 -14.35 -15.94 -8.56
N GLU A 62 -13.52 -16.47 -7.65
CA GLU A 62 -13.94 -17.41 -6.61
C GLU A 62 -15.00 -16.83 -5.66
N MET A 63 -14.94 -15.52 -5.43
CA MET A 63 -15.89 -14.77 -4.61
C MET A 63 -17.10 -14.25 -5.41
N GLU A 64 -17.34 -14.73 -6.63
CA GLU A 64 -18.45 -14.30 -7.50
C GLU A 64 -18.54 -12.76 -7.68
N GLY A 65 -17.41 -12.08 -7.66
CA GLY A 65 -17.30 -10.63 -7.78
C GLY A 65 -17.54 -9.84 -6.49
N HIS A 66 -17.71 -10.50 -5.34
CA HIS A 66 -17.73 -9.82 -4.05
C HIS A 66 -16.37 -9.16 -3.72
N SER A 67 -16.40 -8.03 -3.01
CA SER A 67 -15.19 -7.29 -2.62
C SER A 67 -14.25 -8.16 -1.78
N ILE A 68 -12.96 -8.13 -2.13
CA ILE A 68 -11.91 -8.75 -1.33
C ILE A 68 -11.75 -7.89 -0.09
N GLN A 69 -12.20 -8.38 1.07
CA GLN A 69 -12.01 -7.66 2.33
C GLN A 69 -10.52 -7.39 2.54
N ILE A 70 -10.14 -6.12 2.50
CA ILE A 70 -8.87 -5.65 3.02
C ILE A 70 -8.95 -5.90 4.53
N ARG A 71 -8.28 -6.95 5.03
CA ARG A 71 -8.04 -7.09 6.46
C ARG A 71 -7.21 -5.89 6.89
N VAL A 72 -7.88 -4.83 7.34
CA VAL A 72 -7.27 -3.81 8.18
C VAL A 72 -6.85 -4.57 9.42
N VAL A 73 -5.54 -4.81 9.56
CA VAL A 73 -5.01 -5.35 10.80
C VAL A 73 -5.36 -4.33 11.88
N ASP A 74 -6.36 -4.67 12.69
CA ASP A 74 -6.80 -3.87 13.83
C ASP A 74 -5.59 -3.73 14.77
N ARG A 75 -4.95 -2.55 14.73
CA ARG A 75 -3.87 -2.19 15.65
C ARG A 75 -4.53 -1.59 16.90
N ARG A 76 -5.08 -2.46 17.75
CA ARG A 76 -5.31 -2.16 19.16
C ARG A 76 -4.08 -2.54 19.98
#